data_AF-A0A966M7U0-F1
#
_entry.id   AF-A0A966M7U0-F1
#
_cell.length_a   1.000
_cell.length_b   1.000
_cell.length_c   1.000
_cell.angle_alpha   90.00
_cell.angle_beta   90.00
_cell.angle_gamma   90.00
#
_symmetry.space_group_name_H-M   'P 1'
#
loop_
_entity.id
_entity.type
_entity.pdbx_description
1 polymer ?
#
loop_
_entity_poly.entity_id
_entity_poly.type
_entity_poly.pdbx_seq_one_letter_code
_entity_poly.pdbx_strand_id
1 'polypeptide(L)'
;MNKEEALELANKTGFNAIEVDVLKLEASGREYYRLHFEKAESLVMCYLDPKKGNHTKFLHVSNFFTSLNINSPEIILADQATGVIVQQDLGDKCLIDIDLNENPELLKQSVEILSKIQTAHIPQIDKLDEESLMMQMETIQSIFLEKFLSCQKLKELEILQSRALSKLSEQPWMNCHFDFERRNLMVDS
;
A
#
# COMPACT_ATOMS: atom_id res chain seq x y z
N MET A 1 -18.09 -5.75 1.54
CA MET A 1 -19.04 -6.76 2.03
C MET A 1 -19.26 -6.59 3.53
N ASN A 2 -20.36 -7.12 4.07
CA ASN A 2 -20.59 -7.12 5.52
C ASN A 2 -19.77 -8.24 6.22
N LYS A 3 -19.80 -8.29 7.57
CA LYS A 3 -19.02 -9.28 8.34
C LYS A 3 -19.42 -10.73 8.05
N GLU A 4 -20.71 -11.00 7.85
CA GLU A 4 -21.24 -12.35 7.62
C GLU A 4 -20.83 -12.88 6.25
N GLU A 5 -20.92 -12.03 5.22
CA GLU A 5 -20.42 -12.31 3.87
C GLU A 5 -18.91 -12.55 3.85
N ALA A 6 -18.13 -11.77 4.61
CA ALA A 6 -16.69 -11.95 4.73
C ALA A 6 -16.33 -13.27 5.42
N LEU A 7 -17.07 -13.65 6.47
CA LEU A 7 -16.88 -14.92 7.16
C LEU A 7 -17.18 -16.12 6.24
N GLU A 8 -18.28 -16.06 5.49
CA GLU A 8 -18.59 -17.08 4.49
C GLU A 8 -17.51 -17.19 3.42
N LEU A 9 -16.96 -16.06 2.96
CA LEU A 9 -15.90 -16.04 1.95
C LEU A 9 -14.59 -16.63 2.49
N ALA A 10 -14.22 -16.32 3.73
CA ALA A 10 -13.09 -16.94 4.42
C ALA A 10 -13.26 -18.47 4.48
N ASN A 11 -14.44 -18.94 4.90
CA ASN A 11 -14.73 -20.38 4.96
C ASN A 11 -14.66 -21.06 3.58
N LYS A 12 -15.19 -20.41 2.52
CA LYS A 12 -15.12 -20.90 1.13
C LYS A 12 -13.70 -21.01 0.61
N THR A 13 -12.78 -20.17 1.10
CA THR A 13 -11.36 -20.18 0.74
C THR A 13 -10.53 -21.10 1.64
N GLY A 14 -11.18 -21.86 2.53
CA GLY A 14 -10.53 -22.87 3.38
C GLY A 14 -10.07 -22.34 4.74
N PHE A 15 -10.34 -21.06 5.05
CA PHE A 15 -10.03 -20.44 6.33
C PHE A 15 -11.28 -20.43 7.21
N ASN A 16 -11.36 -21.42 8.12
CA ASN A 16 -12.47 -21.56 9.06
C ASN A 16 -12.38 -20.53 10.20
N ALA A 17 -12.51 -19.25 9.87
CA ALA A 17 -12.50 -18.18 10.86
C ALA A 17 -13.75 -18.26 11.74
N ILE A 18 -13.61 -17.93 13.02
CA ILE A 18 -14.73 -17.89 13.99
C ILE A 18 -15.34 -16.49 14.10
N GLU A 19 -14.54 -15.46 13.80
CA GLU A 19 -14.95 -14.07 13.84
C GLU A 19 -14.18 -13.27 12.78
N VAL A 20 -14.79 -12.18 12.34
CA VAL A 20 -14.18 -11.22 11.41
C VAL A 20 -14.35 -9.80 11.93
N ASP A 21 -13.27 -9.03 11.85
CA ASP A 21 -13.30 -7.57 11.98
C ASP A 21 -13.07 -6.89 10.64
N VAL A 22 -13.83 -5.82 10.40
CA VAL A 22 -13.64 -4.98 9.23
C VAL A 22 -12.51 -4.01 9.52
N LEU A 23 -11.45 -4.08 8.73
CA LEU A 23 -10.35 -3.13 8.80
C LEU A 23 -10.70 -1.89 7.97
N LYS A 24 -9.95 -0.81 8.21
CA LYS A 24 -10.20 0.49 7.59
C LYS A 24 -10.19 0.37 6.06
N LEU A 25 -11.26 0.87 5.45
CA LEU A 25 -11.37 1.01 4.00
C LEU A 25 -10.46 2.12 3.50
N GLU A 26 -9.66 1.82 2.49
CA GLU A 26 -8.76 2.76 1.83
C GLU A 26 -9.24 3.03 0.38
N ALA A 27 -8.68 4.06 -0.25
CA ALA A 27 -9.14 4.57 -1.55
C ALA A 27 -8.94 3.60 -2.74
N SER A 28 -8.28 2.45 -2.54
CA SER A 28 -8.03 1.47 -3.61
C SER A 28 -9.25 0.62 -3.98
N GLY A 29 -10.35 0.72 -3.23
CA GLY A 29 -11.53 -0.15 -3.39
C GLY A 29 -11.31 -1.59 -2.96
N ARG A 30 -10.17 -1.88 -2.31
CA ARG A 30 -9.90 -3.16 -1.65
C ARG A 30 -10.52 -3.11 -0.26
N GLU A 31 -11.09 -4.23 0.15
CA GLU A 31 -11.67 -4.42 1.47
C GLU A 31 -10.75 -5.33 2.27
N TYR A 32 -10.46 -4.97 3.51
CA TYR A 32 -9.57 -5.74 4.39
C TYR A 32 -10.35 -6.22 5.61
N TYR A 33 -10.11 -7.47 5.99
CA TYR A 33 -10.79 -8.16 7.07
C TYR A 33 -9.77 -8.88 7.93
N ARG A 34 -9.79 -8.66 9.24
CA ARG A 34 -9.03 -9.47 10.18
C ARG A 34 -9.86 -10.72 10.51
N LEU A 35 -9.30 -11.88 10.18
CA LEU A 35 -9.86 -13.20 10.48
C LEU A 35 -9.32 -13.66 11.84
N HIS A 36 -10.20 -14.08 12.73
CA HIS A 36 -9.84 -14.63 14.04
C HIS A 36 -10.09 -16.14 14.08
N PHE A 37 -9.20 -16.88 14.75
CA PHE A 37 -9.28 -18.33 14.93
C PHE A 37 -9.22 -18.71 16.41
N GLU A 38 -9.58 -19.95 16.76
CA GLU A 38 -9.64 -20.42 18.17
C GLU A 38 -8.30 -20.31 18.93
N LYS A 39 -7.15 -20.30 18.24
CA LYS A 39 -5.81 -20.38 18.85
C LYS A 39 -5.11 -19.02 19.07
N ALA A 40 -5.84 -17.92 19.13
CA ALA A 40 -5.29 -16.55 19.22
C ALA A 40 -4.34 -16.17 18.05
N GLU A 41 -4.43 -16.90 16.95
CA GLU A 41 -3.83 -16.54 15.67
C GLU A 41 -4.83 -15.71 14.88
N SER A 42 -4.34 -14.71 14.14
CA SER A 42 -5.15 -13.91 13.22
C SER A 42 -4.47 -13.80 11.86
N LEU A 43 -5.27 -13.64 10.83
CA LEU A 43 -4.83 -13.41 9.45
C LEU A 43 -5.58 -12.21 8.87
N VAL A 44 -5.01 -11.58 7.86
CA VAL A 44 -5.71 -10.52 7.11
C VAL A 44 -6.15 -11.06 5.77
N MET A 45 -7.45 -11.00 5.51
CA MET A 45 -8.05 -11.26 4.22
C MET A 45 -8.27 -9.94 3.48
N CYS A 46 -7.67 -9.82 2.29
CA CYS A 46 -7.93 -8.74 1.35
C CYS A 46 -8.86 -9.24 0.25
N TYR A 47 -9.93 -8.51 -0.01
CA TYR A 47 -10.85 -8.76 -1.11
C TYR A 47 -10.84 -7.62 -2.12
N LEU A 48 -10.88 -7.96 -3.40
CA LEU A 48 -11.19 -7.05 -4.50
C LEU A 48 -12.15 -7.76 -5.44
N ASP A 49 -13.27 -7.11 -5.78
CA ASP A 49 -14.20 -7.63 -6.79
C ASP A 49 -13.44 -7.95 -8.10
N PRO A 50 -13.40 -9.22 -8.56
CA PRO A 50 -12.68 -9.62 -9.76
C PRO A 50 -13.14 -8.89 -11.03
N LYS A 51 -14.34 -8.29 -11.03
CA LYS A 51 -14.84 -7.46 -12.13
C LYS A 51 -14.22 -6.06 -12.15
N LYS A 52 -13.68 -5.59 -11.03
CA LYS A 52 -13.06 -4.26 -10.86
C LYS A 52 -11.53 -4.30 -10.97
N GLY A 53 -10.91 -5.46 -10.76
CA GLY A 53 -9.47 -5.61 -10.87
C GLY A 53 -8.95 -6.96 -10.37
N ASN A 54 -7.64 -7.02 -10.14
CA ASN A 54 -6.96 -8.21 -9.62
C ASN A 54 -5.82 -7.79 -8.67
N HIS A 55 -5.13 -8.79 -8.11
CA HIS A 55 -4.02 -8.57 -7.19
C HIS A 55 -2.64 -8.88 -7.78
N THR A 56 -2.53 -9.05 -9.10
CA THR A 56 -1.30 -9.52 -9.75
C THR A 56 -0.10 -8.63 -9.44
N LYS A 57 -0.28 -7.29 -9.46
CA LYS A 57 0.80 -6.34 -9.11
C LYS A 57 1.26 -6.47 -7.67
N PHE A 58 0.31 -6.66 -6.74
CA PHE A 58 0.61 -6.83 -5.32
C PHE A 58 1.38 -8.14 -5.09
N LEU A 59 0.87 -9.26 -5.61
CA LEU A 59 1.54 -10.55 -5.50
C LEU A 59 2.93 -10.56 -6.11
N HIS A 60 3.09 -9.91 -7.26
CA HIS A 60 4.39 -9.76 -7.92
C HIS A 60 5.39 -9.08 -6.99
N VAL A 61 5.07 -7.89 -6.47
CA VAL A 61 5.97 -7.15 -5.58
C VAL A 61 6.22 -7.91 -4.27
N SER A 62 5.18 -8.46 -3.63
CA SER A 62 5.32 -9.22 -2.38
C SER A 62 6.22 -10.45 -2.54
N ASN A 63 6.09 -11.20 -3.63
CA ASN A 63 6.95 -12.36 -3.90
C ASN A 63 8.43 -11.95 -4.05
N PHE A 64 8.70 -10.84 -4.73
CA PHE A 64 10.07 -10.32 -4.85
C PHE A 64 10.61 -9.81 -3.52
N PHE A 65 9.80 -9.10 -2.73
CA PHE A 65 10.19 -8.65 -1.39
C PHE A 65 10.59 -9.83 -0.51
N THR A 66 9.79 -10.89 -0.46
CA THR A 66 10.12 -12.14 0.25
C THR A 66 11.43 -12.75 -0.26
N SER A 67 11.63 -12.85 -1.58
CA SER A 67 12.86 -13.41 -2.16
C SER A 67 14.13 -12.61 -1.88
N LEU A 68 13.97 -11.32 -1.58
CA LEU A 68 15.05 -10.36 -1.31
C LEU A 68 15.21 -10.07 0.19
N ASN A 69 14.50 -10.80 1.06
CA ASN A 69 14.48 -10.56 2.50
C ASN A 69 14.12 -9.11 2.87
N ILE A 70 13.18 -8.53 2.12
CA ILE A 70 12.52 -7.27 2.46
C ILE A 70 11.22 -7.62 3.17
N ASN A 71 11.03 -7.11 4.38
CA ASN A 71 9.87 -7.46 5.19
C ASN A 71 8.58 -6.92 4.55
N SER A 72 7.64 -7.83 4.31
CA SER A 72 6.25 -7.59 3.91
C SER A 72 5.37 -8.70 4.46
N PRO A 73 4.04 -8.51 4.57
CA PRO A 73 3.15 -9.58 4.98
C PRO A 73 3.36 -10.84 4.15
N GLU A 74 3.53 -11.99 4.80
CA GLU A 74 3.60 -13.27 4.10
C GLU A 74 2.27 -13.57 3.43
N ILE A 75 2.30 -13.97 2.15
CA ILE A 75 1.11 -14.38 1.42
C ILE A 75 0.86 -15.87 1.64
N ILE A 76 -0.29 -16.18 2.25
CA ILE A 76 -0.69 -17.55 2.62
C ILE A 76 -1.59 -18.16 1.55
N LEU A 77 -2.52 -17.36 1.02
CA LEU A 77 -3.39 -17.74 -0.09
C LEU A 77 -3.53 -16.59 -1.08
N ALA A 78 -3.55 -16.93 -2.37
CA ALA A 78 -4.00 -16.04 -3.42
C ALA A 78 -4.99 -16.79 -4.33
N ASP A 79 -6.26 -16.43 -4.24
CA ASP A 79 -7.33 -16.94 -5.09
C ASP A 79 -7.89 -15.82 -5.97
N GLN A 80 -7.35 -15.75 -7.20
CA GLN A 80 -7.78 -14.74 -8.18
C GLN A 80 -9.22 -14.93 -8.64
N ALA A 81 -9.76 -16.15 -8.59
CA ALA A 81 -11.12 -16.41 -9.08
C ALA A 81 -12.17 -15.81 -8.13
N THR A 82 -11.90 -15.84 -6.83
CA THR A 82 -12.74 -15.20 -5.81
C THR A 82 -12.32 -13.77 -5.47
N GLY A 83 -11.16 -13.31 -5.97
CA GLY A 83 -10.63 -11.97 -5.71
C GLY A 83 -10.01 -11.83 -4.31
N VAL A 84 -9.63 -12.96 -3.70
CA VAL A 84 -9.16 -13.04 -2.31
C VAL A 84 -7.65 -13.22 -2.24
N ILE A 85 -7.04 -12.49 -1.32
CA ILE A 85 -5.73 -12.81 -0.76
C ILE A 85 -5.88 -12.99 0.73
N VAL A 86 -5.22 -13.99 1.30
CA VAL A 86 -5.03 -14.12 2.74
C VAL A 86 -3.55 -14.01 3.05
N GLN A 87 -3.21 -13.16 4.00
CA GLN A 87 -1.84 -12.84 4.37
C GLN A 87 -1.66 -12.82 5.89
N GLN A 88 -0.40 -12.88 6.32
CA GLN A 88 0.00 -12.68 7.71
C GLN A 88 -0.59 -11.38 8.28
N ASP A 89 -1.11 -11.46 9.50
CA ASP A 89 -1.47 -10.29 10.28
C ASP A 89 -0.23 -9.75 10.98
N LEU A 90 0.10 -8.47 10.72
CA LEU A 90 1.24 -7.78 11.34
C LEU A 90 0.82 -7.01 12.61
N GLY A 91 -0.43 -7.15 13.05
CA GLY A 91 -0.98 -6.45 14.20
C GLY A 91 -1.44 -5.03 13.89
N ASP A 92 -1.62 -4.23 14.93
CA ASP A 92 -2.16 -2.86 14.84
C ASP A 92 -1.14 -1.76 15.10
N LYS A 93 0.02 -2.13 15.66
CA LYS A 93 1.02 -1.15 16.10
C LYS A 93 1.86 -0.70 14.91
N CYS A 94 1.77 0.57 14.56
CA CYS A 94 2.53 1.15 13.47
C CYS A 94 3.45 2.27 13.96
N LEU A 95 4.45 2.62 13.15
CA LEU A 95 5.51 3.56 13.52
C LEU A 95 4.97 4.98 13.80
N ILE A 96 3.76 5.29 13.35
CA ILE A 96 3.09 6.56 13.66
C ILE A 96 2.69 6.67 15.13
N ASP A 97 2.47 5.53 15.80
CA ASP A 97 2.04 5.47 17.20
C ASP A 97 3.22 5.58 18.18
N ILE A 98 4.46 5.56 17.69
CA ILE A 98 5.69 5.54 18.50
C ILE A 98 6.29 6.94 18.61
N ASP A 99 6.74 7.30 19.81
CA ASP A 99 7.59 8.47 20.01
C ASP A 99 9.02 8.16 19.55
N LEU A 100 9.42 8.78 18.43
CA LEU A 100 10.74 8.61 17.83
C LEU A 100 11.85 9.34 18.60
N ASN A 101 11.53 10.25 19.52
CA ASN A 101 12.54 10.84 20.40
C ASN A 101 13.06 9.82 21.41
N GLU A 102 12.19 8.90 21.83
CA GLU A 102 12.54 7.80 22.74
C GLU A 102 13.10 6.58 21.98
N ASN A 103 12.74 6.41 20.70
CA ASN A 103 13.09 5.26 19.86
C ASN A 103 13.71 5.68 18.51
N PRO A 104 14.81 6.46 18.48
CA PRO A 104 15.39 6.99 17.25
C PRO A 104 15.92 5.91 16.29
N GLU A 105 16.25 4.73 16.80
CA GLU A 105 16.68 3.57 16.02
C GLU A 105 15.61 3.07 15.05
N LEU A 106 14.32 3.20 15.38
CA LEU A 106 13.23 2.79 14.48
C LEU A 106 13.18 3.65 13.22
N LEU A 107 13.48 4.95 13.34
CA LEU A 107 13.60 5.82 12.17
C LEU A 107 14.76 5.36 11.28
N LYS A 108 15.91 5.02 11.88
CA LYS A 108 17.05 4.50 11.13
C LYS A 108 16.71 3.19 10.41
N GLN A 109 16.07 2.24 11.10
CA GLN A 109 15.62 0.98 10.50
C GLN A 109 14.64 1.22 9.35
N SER A 110 13.72 2.18 9.47
CA SER A 110 12.81 2.53 8.37
C SER A 110 13.56 3.04 7.12
N VAL A 111 14.60 3.86 7.30
CA VAL A 111 15.43 4.35 6.19
C VAL A 111 16.25 3.22 5.56
N GLU A 112 16.74 2.27 6.37
CA GLU A 112 17.44 1.07 5.89
C GLU A 112 16.51 0.19 5.03
N ILE A 113 15.25 0.02 5.44
CA ILE A 113 14.22 -0.68 4.63
C ILE A 113 13.97 0.08 3.32
N LEU A 114 13.80 1.40 3.36
CA LEU A 114 13.59 2.21 2.16
C LEU A 114 14.74 2.06 1.16
N SER A 115 15.99 2.06 1.65
CA SER A 115 17.16 1.85 0.80
C SER A 115 17.16 0.47 0.14
N LYS A 116 16.72 -0.59 0.84
CA LYS A 116 16.58 -1.93 0.26
C LYS A 116 15.50 -1.94 -0.83
N ILE A 117 14.35 -1.32 -0.58
CA ILE A 117 13.26 -1.22 -1.57
C ILE A 117 13.74 -0.49 -2.83
N GLN A 118 14.38 0.67 -2.67
CA GLN A 118 14.85 1.50 -3.78
C GLN A 118 15.83 0.76 -4.70
N THR A 119 16.70 -0.06 -4.12
CA THR A 119 17.76 -0.78 -4.86
C THR A 119 17.38 -2.20 -5.27
N ALA A 120 16.20 -2.69 -4.87
CA ALA A 120 15.72 -4.02 -5.21
C ALA A 120 15.58 -4.23 -6.71
N HIS A 121 16.05 -5.36 -7.23
CA HIS A 121 15.85 -5.70 -8.63
C HIS A 121 14.52 -6.42 -8.83
N ILE A 122 13.47 -5.66 -9.13
CA ILE A 122 12.12 -6.20 -9.36
C ILE A 122 11.73 -5.95 -10.82
N PRO A 123 11.72 -6.98 -11.67
CA PRO A 123 11.40 -6.83 -13.09
C PRO A 123 9.93 -6.43 -13.27
N GLN A 124 9.57 -5.84 -14.41
CA GLN A 124 8.17 -5.60 -14.81
C GLN A 124 7.34 -4.73 -13.83
N ILE A 125 8.00 -3.85 -13.06
CA ILE A 125 7.31 -2.75 -12.37
C ILE A 125 7.08 -1.62 -13.38
N ASP A 126 5.89 -0.99 -13.29
CA ASP A 126 5.56 0.19 -14.08
C ASP A 126 6.57 1.31 -13.81
N LYS A 127 7.04 1.95 -14.87
CA LYS A 127 7.94 3.10 -14.74
C LYS A 127 7.12 4.35 -14.61
N LEU A 128 7.49 5.18 -13.65
CA LEU A 128 7.08 6.58 -13.65
C LEU A 128 7.75 7.28 -14.82
N ASP A 129 6.96 8.00 -15.60
CA ASP A 129 7.43 8.89 -16.65
C ASP A 129 7.06 10.33 -16.34
N GLU A 130 7.64 11.25 -17.11
CA GLU A 130 7.45 12.68 -16.94
C GLU A 130 5.99 13.10 -17.12
N GLU A 131 5.27 12.46 -18.06
CA GLU A 131 3.86 12.73 -18.31
C GLU A 131 2.99 12.36 -17.11
N SER A 132 3.22 11.18 -16.52
CA SER A 132 2.51 10.71 -15.33
C SER A 132 2.77 11.61 -14.13
N LEU A 133 4.02 12.01 -13.90
CA LEU A 133 4.37 12.94 -12.82
C LEU A 133 3.71 14.30 -13.02
N MET A 134 3.73 14.83 -14.24
CA MET A 134 3.10 16.11 -14.55
C MET A 134 1.59 16.03 -14.32
N MET A 135 0.94 14.95 -14.77
CA MET A 135 -0.49 14.72 -14.55
C MET A 135 -0.84 14.63 -13.06
N GLN A 136 -0.02 13.94 -12.26
CA GLN A 136 -0.18 13.88 -10.81
C GLN A 136 -0.01 15.25 -10.15
N MET A 137 0.98 16.04 -10.55
CA MET A 137 1.16 17.39 -10.02
C MET A 137 0.01 18.33 -10.42
N GLU A 138 -0.60 18.11 -11.59
CA GLU A 138 -1.74 18.90 -12.09
C GLU A 138 -3.05 18.67 -11.33
N THR A 139 -3.09 17.63 -10.50
CA THR A 139 -4.25 17.33 -9.65
C THR A 139 -4.58 18.47 -8.68
N ILE A 140 -3.57 19.23 -8.21
CA ILE A 140 -3.82 20.40 -7.34
C ILE A 140 -4.61 21.49 -8.06
N GLN A 141 -4.34 21.72 -9.34
CA GLN A 141 -5.04 22.74 -10.12
C GLN A 141 -6.42 22.24 -10.53
N SER A 142 -6.50 21.06 -11.13
CA SER A 142 -7.75 20.52 -11.67
C SER A 142 -8.76 20.05 -10.63
N ILE A 143 -8.31 19.57 -9.45
CA ILE A 143 -9.20 19.11 -8.38
C ILE A 143 -9.36 20.19 -7.32
N PHE A 144 -8.28 20.63 -6.68
CA PHE A 144 -8.38 21.51 -5.52
C PHE A 144 -8.76 22.94 -5.92
N LEU A 145 -8.13 23.53 -6.95
CA LEU A 145 -8.48 24.89 -7.39
C LEU A 145 -9.79 24.91 -8.19
N GLU A 146 -9.85 24.21 -9.31
CA GLU A 146 -10.99 24.32 -10.23
C GLU A 146 -12.26 23.67 -9.68
N LYS A 147 -12.21 22.40 -9.27
CA LYS A 147 -13.43 21.68 -8.85
C LYS A 147 -13.87 22.02 -7.43
N PHE A 148 -12.95 22.10 -6.48
CA PHE A 148 -13.30 22.31 -5.07
C PHE A 148 -13.47 23.80 -4.73
N LEU A 149 -12.51 24.66 -5.10
CA LEU A 149 -12.58 26.09 -4.79
C LEU A 149 -13.24 26.94 -5.88
N SER A 150 -13.51 26.39 -7.07
CA SER A 150 -14.01 27.14 -8.23
C SER A 150 -13.09 28.32 -8.63
N CYS A 151 -11.79 28.16 -8.44
CA CYS A 151 -10.75 29.11 -8.83
C CYS A 151 -10.15 28.74 -10.18
N GLN A 152 -9.63 29.75 -10.89
CA GLN A 152 -8.85 29.52 -12.10
C GLN A 152 -7.48 28.91 -11.76
N LYS A 153 -6.93 28.16 -12.71
CA LYS A 153 -5.54 27.67 -12.66
C LYS A 153 -4.55 28.82 -12.56
N LEU A 154 -3.40 28.56 -11.94
CA LEU A 154 -2.35 29.54 -11.70
C LEU A 154 -1.14 29.22 -12.57
N LYS A 155 -0.73 30.17 -13.40
CA LYS A 155 0.46 30.02 -14.26
C LYS A 155 1.74 29.80 -13.44
N GLU A 156 1.78 30.36 -12.23
CA GLU A 156 2.88 30.19 -11.29
C GLU A 156 3.03 28.72 -10.86
N LEU A 157 1.93 27.98 -10.74
CA LEU A 157 1.96 26.55 -10.46
C LEU A 157 2.47 25.76 -11.66
N GLU A 158 2.06 26.10 -12.89
CA GLU A 158 2.59 25.46 -14.11
C GLU A 158 4.12 25.61 -14.22
N ILE A 159 4.62 26.81 -13.91
CA ILE A 159 6.07 27.08 -13.86
C ILE A 159 6.74 26.25 -12.76
N LEU A 160 6.13 26.17 -11.57
CA LEU A 160 6.67 25.39 -10.45
C LEU A 160 6.71 23.89 -10.77
N GLN A 161 5.64 23.34 -11.35
CA GLN A 161 5.54 21.94 -11.77
C GLN A 161 6.61 21.60 -12.80
N SER A 162 6.79 22.45 -13.82
CA SER A 162 7.82 22.27 -14.85
C SER A 162 9.23 22.30 -14.25
N ARG A 163 9.48 23.21 -13.29
CA ARG A 163 10.76 23.29 -12.57
C ARG A 163 11.00 22.07 -11.69
N ALA A 164 9.97 21.60 -10.98
CA ALA A 164 10.05 20.40 -10.15
C ALA A 164 10.38 19.18 -11.01
N LEU A 165 9.69 19.00 -12.14
CA LEU A 165 9.93 17.92 -13.08
C LEU A 165 11.37 17.91 -13.61
N SER A 166 11.87 19.08 -14.04
CA SER A 166 13.26 19.22 -14.46
C SER A 166 14.28 18.89 -13.35
N LYS A 167 13.93 19.10 -12.08
CA LYS A 167 14.82 18.76 -10.96
C LYS A 167 14.75 17.29 -10.58
N LEU A 168 13.58 16.67 -10.74
CA LEU A 168 13.39 15.24 -10.53
C LEU A 168 14.12 14.41 -11.60
N SER A 169 14.14 14.85 -12.85
CA SER A 169 14.86 14.15 -13.93
C SER A 169 16.38 14.14 -13.72
N GLU A 170 16.93 15.10 -12.96
CA GLU A 170 18.33 15.13 -12.54
C GLU A 170 18.65 14.14 -11.40
N GLN A 171 17.65 13.57 -10.71
CA GLN A 171 17.85 12.65 -9.59
C GLN A 171 18.00 11.18 -10.05
N PRO A 172 18.58 10.30 -9.22
CA PRO A 172 18.53 8.86 -9.48
C PRO A 172 17.11 8.33 -9.46
N TRP A 173 16.74 7.54 -10.49
CA TRP A 173 15.45 6.88 -10.58
C TRP A 173 15.56 5.44 -10.06
N MET A 174 14.85 5.18 -8.96
CA MET A 174 14.86 3.93 -8.21
C MET A 174 13.41 3.46 -7.99
N ASN A 175 13.22 2.28 -7.41
CA ASN A 175 11.86 1.85 -7.06
C ASN A 175 11.24 2.85 -6.07
N CYS A 176 9.99 3.23 -6.34
CA CYS A 176 9.19 4.08 -5.46
C CYS A 176 8.06 3.24 -4.87
N HIS A 177 7.95 3.21 -3.53
CA HIS A 177 6.84 2.54 -2.84
C HIS A 177 5.51 3.32 -2.96
N PHE A 178 5.57 4.61 -3.31
CA PHE A 178 4.47 5.60 -3.34
C PHE A 178 3.88 5.97 -1.97
N ASP A 179 3.69 5.01 -1.07
CA ASP A 179 3.10 5.24 0.26
C ASP A 179 4.03 4.82 1.41
N PHE A 180 5.34 5.17 1.32
CA PHE A 180 6.31 4.89 2.38
C PHE A 180 6.21 5.92 3.50
N GLU A 181 5.32 5.67 4.45
CA GLU A 181 5.01 6.58 5.55
C GLU A 181 4.82 5.80 6.86
N ARG A 182 4.98 6.50 7.99
CA ARG A 182 5.00 5.89 9.34
C ARG A 182 3.77 5.03 9.66
N ARG A 183 2.59 5.36 9.12
CA ARG A 183 1.36 4.58 9.36
C ARG A 183 1.32 3.24 8.60
N ASN A 184 2.15 3.07 7.57
CA ASN A 184 2.24 1.82 6.79
C ASN A 184 3.44 0.96 7.21
N LEU A 185 4.18 1.38 8.24
CA LEU A 185 5.32 0.66 8.79
C LEU A 185 4.90 0.03 10.12
N MET A 186 4.75 -1.29 10.12
CA MET A 186 4.38 -2.04 11.31
C MET A 186 5.60 -2.21 12.23
N VAL A 187 5.37 -2.16 13.53
CA VAL A 187 6.41 -2.33 14.54
C VAL A 187 6.10 -3.58 15.33
N ASP A 188 7.02 -4.54 15.29
CA ASP A 188 6.92 -5.77 16.08
C ASP A 188 6.78 -5.41 17.56
N SER A 189 5.95 -6.18 18.26
CA SER A 189 5.68 -5.99 19.69
C SER A 189 6.78 -6.57 20.55
#